data_AF-C5LIW4-F1
#
_entry.id   AF-C5LIW4-F1
#
_cell.length_a   1.000
_cell.length_b   1.000
_cell.length_c   1.000
_cell.angle_alpha   90.00
_cell.angle_beta   90.00
_cell.angle_gamma   90.00
#
_symmetry.space_group_name_H-M   'P 1'
#
loop_
_entity.id
_entity.type
_entity.pdbx_description
1 polymer ?
#
loop_
_entity_poly.entity_id
_entity_poly.type
_entity_poly.pdbx_seq_one_letter_code
_entity_poly.pdbx_strand_id
1 'polypeptide(L)'
;MEPVLHGVQDLMVKCRSLFRSHGTLIIVTGVASLIALKALKLMKRTRVDLHALFGGPNHFLPVLGFIPKSVDHLCHALEIYADTYGDVYNMRIIGGDVIVVSDPELIRQVLNARPRTYIKPFNKHRIMPMEGMFNTEGEVWKRNRRLGAPAFNDINSSAMIPDMSKVALRLIRQLKSLSQDGVIVWRPTEWLPLCTLDILCVTTLGKDYNFVNPDADRVYKTDPGGVKCDSATGTACHSDDNPESSS
;
A
#
# COMPACT_ATOMS: atom_id res chain seq x y z
N MET A 1 18.89 81.09 15.59
CA MET A 1 17.68 80.66 14.84
C MET A 1 17.99 79.60 13.77
N GLU A 2 19.21 79.52 13.24
CA GLU A 2 19.61 78.55 12.21
C GLU A 2 19.63 77.04 12.58
N PRO A 3 20.00 76.60 13.80
CA PRO A 3 20.11 75.15 14.07
C PRO A 3 18.76 74.43 14.13
N VAL A 4 17.68 75.16 14.43
CA VAL A 4 16.31 74.61 14.46
C VAL A 4 15.77 74.40 13.04
N LEU A 5 16.06 75.32 12.11
CA LEU A 5 15.64 75.19 10.71
C LEU A 5 16.31 73.99 10.03
N HIS A 6 17.58 73.74 10.34
CA HIS A 6 18.36 72.64 9.78
C HIS A 6 17.89 71.26 10.29
N GLY A 7 17.46 71.18 11.56
CA GLY A 7 16.88 69.96 12.13
C GLY A 7 15.52 69.59 11.54
N VAL A 8 14.68 70.59 11.22
CA VAL A 8 13.37 70.38 10.56
C VAL A 8 13.56 69.91 9.12
N GLN A 9 14.52 70.47 8.38
CA GLN A 9 14.85 70.01 7.03
C GLN A 9 15.34 68.56 7.01
N ASP A 10 16.22 68.17 7.94
CA ASP A 10 16.73 66.80 8.03
C ASP A 10 15.62 65.80 8.41
N LEU A 11 14.69 66.21 9.29
CA LEU A 11 13.51 65.42 9.64
C LEU A 11 12.56 65.23 8.45
N MET A 12 12.31 66.28 7.66
CA MET A 12 11.46 66.19 6.46
C MET A 12 12.09 65.30 5.38
N VAL A 13 13.41 65.32 5.22
CA VAL A 13 14.12 64.43 4.28
C VAL A 13 14.04 62.98 4.76
N LYS A 14 14.26 62.72 6.05
CA LYS A 14 14.11 61.36 6.64
C LYS A 14 12.68 60.84 6.55
N CYS A 15 11.67 61.65 6.86
CA CYS A 15 10.26 61.28 6.69
C CYS A 15 9.90 61.00 5.23
N ARG A 16 10.39 61.81 4.28
CA ARG A 16 10.16 61.60 2.85
C ARG A 16 10.82 60.30 2.35
N SER A 17 12.03 60.00 2.84
CA SER A 17 12.74 58.74 2.54
C SER A 17 12.00 57.53 3.11
N LEU A 18 11.54 57.60 4.37
CA LEU A 18 10.78 56.54 5.02
C LEU A 18 9.44 56.27 4.32
N PHE A 19 8.70 57.33 3.96
CA PHE A 19 7.43 57.18 3.26
C PHE A 19 7.61 56.60 1.85
N ARG A 20 8.73 56.93 1.19
CA ARG A 20 9.07 56.41 -0.14
C ARG A 20 9.47 54.93 -0.09
N SER A 21 10.13 54.46 0.96
CA SER A 21 10.49 53.04 1.12
C SER A 21 9.32 52.16 1.59
N HIS A 22 8.44 52.68 2.46
CA HIS A 22 7.22 51.96 2.85
C HIS A 22 6.17 51.93 1.74
N GLY A 23 6.05 52.99 0.93
CA GLY A 23 5.15 53.04 -0.22
C GLY A 23 5.50 52.02 -1.30
N THR A 24 6.79 51.82 -1.61
CA THR A 24 7.21 50.78 -2.57
C THR A 24 6.93 49.37 -2.07
N LEU A 25 7.10 49.12 -0.76
CA LEU A 25 6.81 47.84 -0.12
C LEU A 25 5.32 47.45 -0.21
N ILE A 26 4.42 48.42 0.01
CA ILE A 26 2.97 48.22 -0.13
C ILE A 26 2.59 47.91 -1.59
N ILE A 27 3.20 48.62 -2.55
CA ILE A 27 2.92 48.38 -3.97
C ILE A 27 3.41 46.99 -4.40
N VAL A 28 4.64 46.60 -4.01
CA VAL A 28 5.20 45.30 -4.39
C VAL A 28 4.39 44.14 -3.81
N THR A 29 4.00 44.22 -2.53
CA THR A 29 3.16 43.20 -1.89
C THR A 29 1.75 43.13 -2.49
N GLY A 30 1.15 44.28 -2.81
CA GLY A 30 -0.13 44.34 -3.52
C GLY A 30 -0.08 43.72 -4.91
N VAL A 31 0.95 44.04 -5.70
CA VAL A 31 1.15 43.47 -7.05
C VAL A 31 1.42 41.96 -6.97
N ALA A 32 2.28 41.50 -6.05
CA ALA A 32 2.54 40.08 -5.85
C ALA A 32 1.27 39.30 -5.45
N SER A 33 0.44 39.87 -4.56
CA SER A 33 -0.83 39.29 -4.14
C SER A 33 -1.84 39.22 -5.30
N LEU A 34 -1.92 40.27 -6.14
CA LEU A 34 -2.74 40.26 -7.36
C LEU A 34 -2.27 39.22 -8.37
N ILE A 35 -0.96 39.05 -8.56
CA ILE A 35 -0.40 38.01 -9.44
C ILE A 35 -0.73 36.62 -8.88
N ALA A 36 -0.55 36.40 -7.57
CA ALA A 36 -0.89 35.14 -6.92
C ALA A 36 -2.39 34.83 -7.01
N LEU A 37 -3.27 35.82 -6.80
CA LEU A 37 -4.71 35.67 -6.96
C LEU A 37 -5.10 35.38 -8.41
N LYS A 38 -4.47 36.05 -9.38
CA LYS A 38 -4.71 35.81 -10.80
C LYS A 38 -4.24 34.42 -11.21
N ALA A 39 -3.09 33.96 -10.70
CA ALA A 39 -2.57 32.61 -10.90
C ALA A 39 -3.49 31.55 -10.26
N LEU A 40 -3.96 31.76 -9.03
CA LEU A 40 -4.95 30.90 -8.37
C LEU A 40 -6.27 30.85 -9.14
N LYS A 41 -6.73 31.98 -9.67
CA LYS A 41 -7.97 32.07 -10.46
C LYS A 41 -7.81 31.41 -11.83
N LEU A 42 -6.65 31.55 -12.49
CA LEU A 42 -6.31 30.82 -13.71
C LEU A 42 -6.22 29.31 -13.46
N MET A 43 -5.55 28.88 -12.38
CA MET A 43 -5.49 27.46 -11.98
C MET A 43 -6.87 26.89 -11.64
N LYS A 44 -7.76 27.68 -11.03
CA LYS A 44 -9.16 27.28 -10.83
C LYS A 44 -9.94 27.23 -12.16
N ARG A 45 -9.64 28.13 -13.10
CA ARG A 45 -10.30 28.19 -14.42
C ARG A 45 -9.85 27.08 -15.37
N THR A 46 -8.64 26.54 -15.20
CA THR A 46 -8.16 25.38 -15.94
C THR A 46 -8.59 24.04 -15.31
N ARG A 47 -9.21 24.04 -14.13
CA ARG A 47 -9.89 22.83 -13.64
C ARG A 47 -11.13 22.60 -14.48
N VAL A 48 -11.08 21.56 -15.30
CA VAL A 48 -12.24 21.01 -15.99
C VAL A 48 -13.24 20.57 -14.93
N ASP A 49 -14.49 20.99 -15.07
CA ASP A 49 -15.58 20.48 -14.23
C ASP A 49 -15.87 19.04 -14.66
N LEU A 50 -15.25 18.10 -13.95
CA LEU A 50 -15.37 16.67 -14.22
C LEU A 50 -16.79 16.16 -14.03
N HIS A 51 -17.56 16.77 -13.13
CA HIS A 51 -18.96 16.42 -12.94
C HIS A 51 -19.80 16.89 -14.13
N ALA A 52 -19.57 18.10 -14.63
CA ALA A 52 -20.25 18.57 -15.84
C ALA A 52 -19.90 17.74 -17.09
N LEU A 53 -18.69 17.15 -17.13
CA LEU A 53 -18.22 16.37 -18.28
C LEU A 53 -18.69 14.91 -18.25
N PHE A 54 -18.63 14.24 -17.10
CA PHE A 54 -18.92 12.81 -16.95
C PHE A 54 -20.22 12.51 -16.20
N GLY A 55 -20.91 13.53 -15.67
CA GLY A 55 -22.02 13.33 -14.75
C GLY A 55 -21.57 12.62 -13.47
N GLY A 56 -22.52 11.95 -12.84
CA GLY A 56 -22.31 11.17 -11.62
C GLY A 56 -22.99 11.78 -10.38
N PRO A 57 -22.86 11.11 -9.23
CA PRO A 57 -23.48 11.58 -8.00
C PRO A 57 -22.91 12.94 -7.56
N ASN A 58 -23.78 13.95 -7.51
CA ASN A 58 -23.46 15.33 -7.14
C ASN A 58 -23.05 15.53 -5.67
N HIS A 59 -23.43 14.60 -4.81
CA HIS A 59 -23.28 14.74 -3.37
C HIS A 59 -21.93 14.18 -2.94
N PHE A 60 -21.20 14.95 -2.11
CA PHE A 60 -20.22 14.33 -1.20
C PHE A 60 -20.95 13.18 -0.52
N LEU A 61 -20.35 11.99 -0.46
CA LEU A 61 -20.91 10.84 0.27
C LEU A 61 -21.02 11.16 1.78
N PRO A 62 -22.10 11.83 2.24
CA PRO A 62 -22.90 11.28 3.33
C PRO A 62 -24.39 11.73 3.31
N VAL A 63 -25.21 11.33 2.32
CA VAL A 63 -26.69 11.50 2.40
C VAL A 63 -27.49 10.27 1.95
N LEU A 64 -26.99 9.43 1.02
CA LEU A 64 -27.74 8.25 0.58
C LEU A 64 -27.57 6.99 1.46
N GLY A 65 -27.19 7.14 2.74
CA GLY A 65 -27.05 6.01 3.67
C GLY A 65 -25.97 4.98 3.33
N PHE A 66 -25.17 5.20 2.27
CA PHE A 66 -24.18 4.24 1.79
C PHE A 66 -22.84 4.41 2.51
N ILE A 67 -22.79 3.95 3.76
CA ILE A 67 -21.51 3.58 4.37
C ILE A 67 -21.27 2.14 3.93
N PRO A 68 -20.36 1.85 2.98
CA PRO A 68 -20.08 0.48 2.60
C PRO A 68 -19.55 -0.26 3.83
N LYS A 69 -20.40 -1.08 4.45
CA LYS A 69 -20.05 -1.91 5.61
C LYS A 69 -19.15 -3.09 5.20
N SER A 70 -19.15 -3.42 3.90
CA SER A 70 -18.32 -4.46 3.28
C SER A 70 -17.92 -4.05 1.86
N VAL A 71 -16.93 -4.77 1.31
CA VAL A 71 -16.49 -4.61 -0.08
C VAL A 71 -17.59 -4.96 -1.08
N ASP A 72 -18.45 -5.93 -0.77
CA ASP A 72 -19.53 -6.34 -1.66
C ASP A 72 -20.56 -5.22 -1.85
N HIS A 73 -20.93 -4.54 -0.77
CA HIS A 73 -21.80 -3.37 -0.86
C HIS A 73 -21.15 -2.28 -1.71
N LEU A 74 -19.84 -2.04 -1.56
CA LEU A 74 -19.14 -1.07 -2.39
C LEU A 74 -19.21 -1.44 -3.87
N CYS A 75 -18.92 -2.70 -4.23
CA CYS A 75 -18.99 -3.17 -5.61
C CYS A 75 -20.40 -3.00 -6.19
N HIS A 76 -21.44 -3.39 -5.46
CA HIS A 76 -22.83 -3.23 -5.91
C HIS A 76 -23.22 -1.77 -6.09
N ALA A 77 -22.76 -0.84 -5.24
CA ALA A 77 -23.03 0.57 -5.45
C ALA A 77 -22.35 1.12 -6.71
N LEU A 78 -21.12 0.68 -7.01
CA LEU A 78 -20.43 1.08 -8.23
C LEU A 78 -21.16 0.55 -9.47
N GLU A 79 -21.69 -0.67 -9.41
CA GLU A 79 -22.51 -1.27 -10.47
C GLU A 79 -23.79 -0.46 -10.72
N ILE A 80 -24.54 -0.14 -9.67
CA ILE A 80 -25.76 0.71 -9.76
C ILE A 80 -25.43 2.08 -10.37
N TYR A 81 -24.30 2.68 -10.01
CA TYR A 81 -23.89 3.96 -10.56
C TYR A 81 -23.45 3.86 -12.03
N ALA A 82 -22.79 2.78 -12.42
CA ALA A 82 -22.48 2.52 -13.82
C ALA A 82 -23.76 2.37 -14.66
N ASP A 83 -24.77 1.65 -14.15
CA ASP A 83 -26.07 1.51 -14.82
C ASP A 83 -26.82 2.86 -14.95
N THR A 84 -26.63 3.76 -13.97
CA THR A 84 -27.34 5.05 -13.92
C THR A 84 -26.66 6.15 -14.73
N TYR A 85 -25.33 6.23 -14.68
CA TYR A 85 -24.55 7.34 -15.23
C TYR A 85 -23.70 6.94 -16.45
N GLY A 86 -23.68 5.65 -16.79
CA GLY A 86 -22.88 5.09 -17.87
C GLY A 86 -21.50 4.60 -17.43
N ASP A 87 -20.74 4.08 -18.38
CA ASP A 87 -19.46 3.39 -18.14
C ASP A 87 -18.35 4.30 -17.62
N VAL A 88 -18.52 5.62 -17.63
CA VAL A 88 -17.57 6.59 -17.09
C VAL A 88 -18.32 7.68 -16.34
N TYR A 89 -18.06 7.81 -15.04
CA TYR A 89 -18.72 8.81 -14.20
C TYR A 89 -17.80 9.37 -13.12
N ASN A 90 -18.09 10.59 -12.65
CA ASN A 90 -17.34 11.23 -11.57
C ASN A 90 -18.01 10.99 -10.21
N MET A 91 -17.23 10.61 -9.20
CA MET A 91 -17.64 10.59 -7.80
C MET A 91 -16.83 11.57 -6.96
N ARG A 92 -17.53 12.38 -6.17
CA ARG A 92 -16.89 13.26 -5.18
C ARG A 92 -16.66 12.50 -3.87
N ILE A 93 -15.41 12.24 -3.53
CA ILE A 93 -15.04 11.61 -2.24
C ILE A 93 -14.23 12.57 -1.36
N ILE A 94 -14.07 12.19 -0.09
CA ILE A 94 -13.16 12.89 0.82
C ILE A 94 -11.74 12.76 0.25
N GLY A 95 -11.15 13.89 -0.14
CA GLY A 95 -9.81 13.96 -0.71
C GLY A 95 -9.74 14.29 -2.21
N GLY A 96 -10.86 14.30 -2.93
CA GLY A 96 -10.90 14.74 -4.32
C GLY A 96 -12.00 14.11 -5.18
N ASP A 97 -11.93 14.39 -6.48
CA ASP A 97 -12.74 13.74 -7.51
C ASP A 97 -12.13 12.38 -7.87
N VAL A 98 -12.98 11.37 -8.04
CA VAL A 98 -12.62 10.04 -8.51
C VAL A 98 -13.45 9.72 -9.75
N ILE A 99 -12.75 9.56 -10.87
CA ILE A 99 -13.37 9.03 -12.08
C ILE A 99 -13.42 7.51 -11.97
N VAL A 100 -14.62 6.96 -12.08
CA VAL A 100 -14.84 5.51 -12.19
C VAL A 100 -14.99 5.17 -13.66
N VAL A 101 -14.33 4.10 -14.08
CA VAL A 101 -14.33 3.61 -15.45
C VAL A 101 -14.67 2.14 -15.42
N SER A 102 -15.75 1.77 -16.11
CA SER A 102 -16.23 0.40 -16.29
C SER A 102 -15.99 -0.10 -17.72
N ASP A 103 -15.75 0.81 -18.68
CA ASP A 103 -15.46 0.45 -20.07
C ASP A 103 -14.13 -0.35 -20.18
N PRO A 104 -14.15 -1.59 -20.70
CA PRO A 104 -12.96 -2.44 -20.76
C PRO A 104 -11.80 -1.85 -21.57
N GLU A 105 -12.10 -1.09 -22.62
CA GLU A 105 -11.10 -0.53 -23.52
C GLU A 105 -10.38 0.67 -22.87
N LEU A 106 -11.12 1.54 -22.19
CA LEU A 106 -10.56 2.60 -21.36
C LEU A 106 -9.79 2.05 -20.16
N ILE A 107 -10.28 0.99 -19.50
CA ILE A 107 -9.54 0.30 -18.42
C ILE A 107 -8.20 -0.19 -18.95
N ARG A 108 -8.19 -0.86 -20.12
CA ARG A 108 -6.98 -1.36 -20.77
C ARG A 108 -5.99 -0.21 -21.06
N GLN A 109 -6.49 0.91 -21.59
CA GLN A 109 -5.65 2.10 -21.85
C GLN A 109 -5.04 2.67 -20.57
N VAL A 110 -5.84 2.84 -19.50
CA VAL A 110 -5.38 3.35 -18.21
C VAL A 110 -4.34 2.42 -17.59
N LEU A 111 -4.59 1.10 -17.59
CA LEU A 111 -3.69 0.11 -17.01
C LEU A 111 -2.38 -0.03 -17.80
N ASN A 112 -2.42 0.06 -19.14
CA ASN A 112 -1.21 0.03 -19.97
C ASN A 112 -0.38 1.32 -19.88
N ALA A 113 -1.03 2.45 -19.63
CA ALA A 113 -0.33 3.71 -19.41
C ALA A 113 0.39 3.77 -18.04
N ARG A 114 0.12 2.80 -17.14
CA ARG A 114 0.88 2.65 -15.89
C ARG A 114 2.26 2.04 -16.12
N PRO A 115 3.27 2.44 -15.33
CA PRO A 115 3.24 3.45 -14.26
C PRO A 115 3.58 4.88 -14.74
N ARG A 116 3.73 5.12 -16.05
CA ARG A 116 4.29 6.39 -16.57
C ARG A 116 3.32 7.55 -16.48
N THR A 117 2.06 7.32 -16.83
CA THR A 117 1.02 8.36 -16.88
C THR A 117 0.17 8.39 -15.62
N TYR A 118 -0.14 7.22 -15.06
CA TYR A 118 -0.96 7.08 -13.87
C TYR A 118 -0.17 6.43 -12.74
N ILE A 119 -0.27 7.03 -11.56
CA ILE A 119 0.36 6.56 -10.32
C ILE A 119 -0.76 6.10 -9.38
N LYS A 120 -0.53 5.13 -8.50
CA LYS A 120 -1.53 4.79 -7.48
C LYS A 120 -1.67 5.95 -6.49
N PRO A 121 -2.90 6.37 -6.15
CA PRO A 121 -3.13 7.43 -5.18
C PRO A 121 -2.88 6.98 -3.72
N PHE A 122 -2.31 5.78 -3.49
CA PHE A 122 -2.29 5.17 -2.17
C PHE A 122 -1.28 5.84 -1.22
N ASN A 123 -1.80 6.26 -0.06
CA ASN A 123 -1.06 6.89 1.02
C ASN A 123 0.04 5.98 1.58
N LYS A 124 1.28 6.43 1.41
CA LYS A 124 2.56 5.76 1.72
C LYS A 124 2.77 5.24 3.15
N HIS A 125 1.93 5.55 4.15
CA HIS A 125 2.39 5.46 5.56
C HIS A 125 1.43 4.91 6.62
N ARG A 126 0.17 4.54 6.31
CA ARG A 126 -0.81 4.21 7.37
C ARG A 126 -1.14 2.73 7.58
N ILE A 127 -0.77 1.84 6.66
CA ILE A 127 -1.18 0.42 6.72
C ILE A 127 0.03 -0.50 6.94
N MET A 128 1.17 -0.22 6.33
CA MET A 128 2.43 -0.93 6.58
C MET A 128 3.62 0.04 6.49
N PRO A 129 4.53 0.06 7.48
CA PRO A 129 5.68 0.96 7.50
C PRO A 129 6.82 0.52 6.55
N MET A 130 6.63 -0.52 5.74
CA MET A 130 7.66 -1.08 4.85
C MET A 130 7.44 -0.70 3.38
N GLU A 131 8.54 -0.39 2.70
CA GLU A 131 8.55 -0.13 1.26
C GLU A 131 8.51 -1.43 0.43
N GLY A 132 7.30 -1.92 0.12
CA GLY A 132 7.08 -3.09 -0.74
C GLY A 132 6.67 -2.73 -2.18
N MET A 133 6.75 -3.69 -3.12
CA MET A 133 6.32 -3.52 -4.52
C MET A 133 4.86 -3.06 -4.68
N PHE A 134 4.00 -3.30 -3.68
CA PHE A 134 2.61 -2.84 -3.69
C PHE A 134 2.42 -1.37 -3.32
N ASN A 135 3.33 -0.83 -2.48
CA ASN A 135 3.19 0.49 -1.85
C ASN A 135 4.23 1.52 -2.35
N THR A 136 5.17 1.10 -3.19
CA THR A 136 6.14 1.99 -3.83
C THR A 136 5.72 2.37 -5.24
N GLU A 137 6.21 3.52 -5.70
CA GLU A 137 5.96 4.08 -7.05
C GLU A 137 7.27 4.62 -7.65
N GLY A 138 7.28 4.89 -8.96
CA GLY A 138 8.45 5.45 -9.65
C GLY A 138 9.67 4.52 -9.65
N GLU A 139 10.87 5.08 -9.45
CA GLU A 139 12.12 4.31 -9.50
C GLU A 139 12.23 3.22 -8.42
N VAL A 140 11.69 3.48 -7.22
CA VAL A 140 11.67 2.49 -6.13
C VAL A 140 10.82 1.28 -6.53
N TRP A 141 9.66 1.52 -7.13
CA TRP A 141 8.82 0.44 -7.67
C TRP A 141 9.52 -0.33 -8.78
N LYS A 142 10.16 0.36 -9.73
CA LYS A 142 10.91 -0.29 -10.83
C LYS A 142 12.02 -1.20 -10.29
N ARG A 143 12.77 -0.71 -9.29
CA ARG A 143 13.82 -1.49 -8.62
C ARG A 143 13.23 -2.72 -7.93
N ASN A 144 12.19 -2.56 -7.11
CA ASN A 144 11.56 -3.66 -6.38
C ASN A 144 10.99 -4.72 -7.34
N ARG A 145 10.36 -4.28 -8.45
CA ARG A 145 9.80 -5.19 -9.45
C ARG A 145 10.88 -5.91 -10.26
N ARG A 146 11.99 -5.25 -10.60
CA ARG A 146 13.14 -5.89 -11.26
C ARG A 146 13.75 -7.01 -10.40
N LEU A 147 13.78 -6.82 -9.08
CA LEU A 147 14.31 -7.81 -8.14
C LEU A 147 13.30 -8.96 -7.89
N GLY A 148 12.02 -8.65 -7.70
CA GLY A 148 11.01 -9.64 -7.29
C GLY A 148 10.36 -10.42 -8.45
N ALA A 149 10.14 -9.80 -9.62
CA ALA A 149 9.42 -10.44 -10.72
C ALA A 149 10.07 -11.73 -11.26
N PRO A 150 11.41 -11.86 -11.35
CA PRO A 150 12.04 -13.09 -11.84
C PRO A 150 11.68 -14.33 -11.02
N ALA A 151 11.40 -14.21 -9.72
CA ALA A 151 11.02 -15.34 -8.87
C ALA A 151 9.70 -16.01 -9.31
N PHE A 152 8.86 -15.28 -10.07
CA PHE A 152 7.55 -15.73 -10.54
C PHE A 152 7.49 -15.88 -12.07
N ASN A 153 8.62 -16.14 -12.73
CA ASN A 153 8.62 -16.56 -14.14
C ASN A 153 8.20 -18.04 -14.28
N ASP A 154 7.94 -18.50 -15.50
CA ASP A 154 7.43 -19.85 -15.75
C ASP A 154 8.34 -20.96 -15.19
N ILE A 155 9.65 -20.81 -15.34
CA ILE A 155 10.65 -21.79 -14.88
C ILE A 155 10.64 -21.88 -13.34
N ASN A 156 10.78 -20.73 -12.67
CA ASN A 156 10.85 -20.66 -11.22
C ASN A 156 9.52 -21.04 -10.56
N SER A 157 8.40 -20.64 -11.17
CA SER A 157 7.06 -21.04 -10.70
C SER A 157 6.85 -22.55 -10.84
N SER A 158 7.30 -23.14 -11.96
CA SER A 158 7.22 -24.59 -12.17
C SER A 158 8.08 -25.36 -11.16
N ALA A 159 9.25 -24.82 -10.79
CA ALA A 159 10.12 -25.43 -9.79
C ALA A 159 9.49 -25.48 -8.39
N MET A 160 8.52 -24.62 -8.08
CA MET A 160 7.80 -24.61 -6.80
C MET A 160 6.67 -25.65 -6.73
N ILE A 161 6.20 -26.18 -7.87
CA ILE A 161 5.05 -27.10 -7.94
C ILE A 161 5.23 -28.35 -7.06
N PRO A 162 6.41 -29.02 -7.02
CA PRO A 162 6.61 -30.19 -6.17
C PRO A 162 6.39 -29.88 -4.68
N ASP A 163 6.93 -28.76 -4.19
CA ASP A 163 6.77 -28.32 -2.81
C ASP A 163 5.33 -27.93 -2.49
N MET A 164 4.67 -27.19 -3.40
CA MET A 164 3.25 -26.87 -3.29
C MET A 164 2.39 -28.14 -3.21
N SER A 165 2.68 -29.12 -4.07
CA SER A 165 1.98 -30.40 -4.12
C SER A 165 2.18 -31.20 -2.84
N LYS A 166 3.41 -31.22 -2.31
CA LYS A 166 3.74 -31.87 -1.04
C LYS A 166 2.92 -31.30 0.12
N VAL A 167 2.81 -29.97 0.23
CA VAL A 167 2.01 -29.32 1.28
C VAL A 167 0.52 -29.56 1.08
N ALA A 168 0.01 -29.44 -0.15
CA ALA A 168 -1.39 -29.70 -0.47
C ALA A 168 -1.81 -31.15 -0.13
N LEU A 169 -0.98 -32.13 -0.51
CA LEU A 169 -1.19 -33.54 -0.16
C LEU A 169 -1.12 -33.80 1.35
N ARG A 170 -0.34 -32.99 2.09
CA ARG A 170 -0.32 -33.06 3.56
C ARG A 170 -1.63 -32.60 4.16
N LEU A 171 -2.18 -31.48 3.68
CA LEU A 171 -3.51 -31.02 4.10
C LEU A 171 -4.58 -32.09 3.80
N ILE A 172 -4.56 -32.69 2.61
CA ILE A 172 -5.50 -33.76 2.27
C ILE A 172 -5.39 -34.93 3.24
N ARG A 173 -4.17 -35.35 3.61
CA ARG A 173 -3.96 -36.42 4.61
C ARG A 173 -4.50 -36.04 5.98
N GLN A 174 -4.25 -34.81 6.44
CA GLN A 174 -4.76 -34.30 7.71
C GLN A 174 -6.30 -34.29 7.74
N LEU A 175 -6.93 -33.83 6.66
CA LEU A 175 -8.39 -33.82 6.57
C LEU A 175 -8.95 -35.25 6.54
N LYS A 176 -8.28 -36.18 5.85
CA LYS A 176 -8.66 -37.61 5.85
C LYS A 176 -8.55 -38.23 7.25
N SER A 177 -7.54 -37.88 8.05
CA SER A 177 -7.43 -38.41 9.43
C SER A 177 -8.49 -37.86 10.38
N LEU A 178 -9.03 -36.67 10.09
CA LEU A 178 -10.13 -36.06 10.85
C LEU A 178 -11.51 -36.53 10.37
N SER A 179 -11.57 -37.29 9.29
CA SER A 179 -12.80 -37.81 8.71
C SER A 179 -13.40 -38.91 9.58
N GLN A 180 -14.70 -38.84 9.83
CA GLN A 180 -15.50 -39.92 10.43
C GLN A 180 -16.48 -40.41 9.36
N ASP A 181 -16.41 -41.70 9.02
CA ASP A 181 -17.26 -42.33 7.98
C ASP A 181 -17.20 -41.65 6.60
N GLY A 182 -16.08 -41.02 6.26
CA GLY A 182 -15.90 -40.30 4.99
C GLY A 182 -16.40 -38.84 5.03
N VAL A 183 -16.89 -38.37 6.18
CA VAL A 183 -17.38 -37.00 6.38
C VAL A 183 -16.37 -36.20 7.19
N ILE A 184 -16.06 -35.00 6.71
CA ILE A 184 -15.23 -34.01 7.40
C ILE A 184 -16.06 -32.78 7.75
N VAL A 185 -15.76 -32.14 8.89
CA VAL A 185 -16.23 -30.79 9.16
C VAL A 185 -15.36 -29.82 8.37
N TRP A 186 -15.86 -29.35 7.23
CA TRP A 186 -15.12 -28.46 6.36
C TRP A 186 -15.04 -27.03 6.92
N ARG A 187 -13.82 -26.57 7.21
CA ARG A 187 -13.53 -25.21 7.73
C ARG A 187 -12.46 -24.53 6.88
N PRO A 188 -12.79 -24.03 5.67
CA PRO A 188 -11.81 -23.51 4.71
C PRO A 188 -11.01 -22.33 5.27
N THR A 189 -11.65 -21.49 6.08
CA THR A 189 -11.04 -20.31 6.70
C THR A 189 -10.01 -20.64 7.77
N GLU A 190 -9.99 -21.88 8.28
CA GLU A 190 -8.99 -22.37 9.22
C GLU A 190 -7.84 -23.05 8.46
N TRP A 191 -8.16 -23.95 7.53
CA TRP A 191 -7.19 -24.82 6.89
C TRP A 191 -6.43 -24.19 5.72
N LEU A 192 -7.12 -23.41 4.87
CA LEU A 192 -6.49 -22.83 3.66
C LEU A 192 -5.43 -21.78 4.00
N PRO A 193 -5.59 -20.89 5.02
CA PRO A 193 -4.54 -19.98 5.41
C PRO A 193 -3.28 -20.69 5.91
N LEU A 194 -3.42 -21.76 6.70
CA LEU A 194 -2.28 -22.55 7.20
C LEU A 194 -1.54 -23.25 6.05
N CYS A 195 -2.28 -23.85 5.12
CA CYS A 195 -1.70 -24.47 3.92
C CYS A 195 -1.00 -23.44 3.03
N THR A 196 -1.62 -22.27 2.83
CA THR A 196 -1.03 -21.17 2.04
C THR A 196 0.24 -20.64 2.70
N LEU A 197 0.25 -20.51 4.03
CA LEU A 197 1.42 -20.08 4.79
C LEU A 197 2.56 -21.10 4.69
N ASP A 198 2.27 -22.41 4.83
CA ASP A 198 3.27 -23.47 4.66
C ASP A 198 3.85 -23.47 3.25
N ILE A 199 3.00 -23.34 2.21
CA ILE A 199 3.44 -23.19 0.82
C ILE A 199 4.37 -21.98 0.69
N LEU A 200 3.99 -20.83 1.23
CA LEU A 200 4.81 -19.62 1.17
C LEU A 200 6.16 -19.85 1.86
N CYS A 201 6.19 -20.43 3.05
CA CYS A 201 7.43 -20.67 3.77
C CYS A 201 8.36 -21.66 3.07
N VAL A 202 7.84 -22.78 2.54
CA VAL A 202 8.68 -23.76 1.86
C VAL A 202 9.23 -23.20 0.54
N THR A 203 8.41 -22.49 -0.23
CA THR A 203 8.79 -21.97 -1.55
C THR A 203 9.64 -20.70 -1.49
N THR A 204 9.43 -19.84 -0.49
CA THR A 204 10.15 -18.55 -0.40
C THR A 204 11.31 -18.56 0.60
N LEU A 205 11.20 -19.35 1.68
CA LEU A 205 12.22 -19.41 2.74
C LEU A 205 12.99 -20.75 2.73
N GLY A 206 12.59 -21.71 1.89
CA GLY A 206 13.19 -23.05 1.85
C GLY A 206 12.95 -23.87 3.11
N LYS A 207 11.98 -23.48 3.95
CA LYS A 207 11.72 -24.13 5.25
C LYS A 207 10.29 -24.62 5.36
N ASP A 208 10.16 -25.90 5.66
CA ASP A 208 8.91 -26.59 5.92
C ASP A 208 8.57 -26.46 7.42
N TYR A 209 7.61 -25.60 7.76
CA TYR A 209 7.19 -25.34 9.15
C TYR A 209 6.01 -26.20 9.59
N ASN A 210 5.32 -26.84 8.65
CA ASN A 210 4.21 -27.74 8.91
C ASN A 210 3.10 -27.16 9.82
N PHE A 211 2.72 -25.89 9.59
CA PHE A 211 1.63 -25.22 10.29
C PHE A 211 0.29 -25.95 10.18
N VAL A 212 0.09 -26.75 9.13
CA VAL A 212 -1.10 -27.61 8.96
C VAL A 212 -1.20 -28.69 10.05
N ASN A 213 -0.08 -29.10 10.66
CA ASN A 213 -0.05 -30.05 11.77
C ASN A 213 1.07 -29.71 12.77
N PRO A 214 0.84 -28.76 13.69
CA PRO A 214 1.87 -28.27 14.61
C PRO A 214 2.29 -29.30 15.67
N ASP A 215 1.48 -30.33 15.92
CA ASP A 215 1.81 -31.39 16.88
C ASP A 215 2.75 -32.45 16.30
N ALA A 216 2.88 -32.55 14.98
CA ALA A 216 3.84 -33.46 14.35
C ALA A 216 5.30 -33.09 14.67
N ASP A 217 5.61 -31.79 14.82
CA ASP A 217 6.96 -31.33 15.18
C ASP A 217 7.28 -31.52 16.68
N ARG A 218 6.27 -31.72 17.53
CA ARG A 218 6.47 -32.13 18.93
C ARG A 218 6.91 -33.60 19.04
N VAL A 219 6.45 -34.45 18.13
CA VAL A 219 6.81 -35.88 18.10
C VAL A 219 8.30 -36.06 17.78
N TYR A 220 8.87 -35.27 16.86
CA TYR A 220 10.32 -35.29 16.59
C TYR A 220 11.20 -34.78 17.74
N LYS A 221 10.63 -34.06 18.72
CA LYS A 221 11.32 -33.65 19.94
C LYS A 221 11.22 -34.64 21.10
N THR A 222 10.44 -35.71 20.92
CA THR A 222 10.24 -36.76 21.93
C THR A 222 10.67 -38.11 21.37
N ASP A 223 11.96 -38.23 21.01
CA ASP A 223 12.58 -39.55 20.88
C ASP A 223 12.68 -40.24 22.27
N PRO A 224 12.61 -41.58 22.35
CA PRO A 224 12.51 -42.34 23.60
C PRO A 224 13.85 -42.51 24.34
N GLY A 225 14.76 -41.55 24.20
CA GLY A 225 16.01 -41.45 24.94
C GLY A 225 16.17 -40.03 25.45
N GLY A 226 15.79 -39.80 26.70
CA GLY A 226 15.67 -38.46 27.27
C GLY A 226 16.97 -37.67 27.26
N VAL A 227 16.95 -36.52 26.58
CA VAL A 227 17.72 -35.33 26.99
C VAL A 227 16.83 -34.11 26.76
N LYS A 228 16.46 -33.42 27.84
CA LYS A 228 15.80 -32.11 27.78
C LYS A 228 16.85 -31.08 27.33
N CYS A 229 16.71 -30.54 26.12
CA CYS A 229 17.38 -29.31 25.76
C CYS A 229 16.54 -28.12 26.23
N ASP A 230 16.96 -27.46 27.30
CA ASP A 230 16.39 -26.20 27.74
C ASP A 230 16.83 -25.08 26.78
N SER A 231 15.87 -24.52 26.04
CA SER A 231 16.08 -23.46 25.05
C SER A 231 16.21 -22.07 25.68
N ALA A 232 17.10 -21.89 26.66
CA ALA A 232 17.31 -20.61 27.32
C ALA A 232 18.68 -19.97 27.09
N THR A 233 19.66 -20.69 26.53
CA THR A 233 21.00 -20.15 26.27
C THR A 233 21.47 -20.58 24.89
N GLY A 234 21.45 -19.63 23.94
CA GLY A 234 21.94 -19.82 22.58
C GLY A 234 23.46 -19.93 22.53
N THR A 235 24.00 -21.11 22.85
CA THR A 235 25.40 -21.44 22.63
C THR A 235 25.47 -22.66 21.72
N ALA A 236 26.14 -22.50 20.57
CA ALA A 236 26.38 -23.57 19.61
C ALA A 236 27.25 -24.66 20.25
N CYS A 237 26.81 -25.92 20.20
CA CYS A 237 27.63 -27.05 20.60
C CYS A 237 28.71 -27.29 19.54
N HIS A 238 29.96 -27.01 19.89
CA HIS A 238 31.11 -27.57 19.19
C HIS A 238 31.18 -29.07 19.49
N SER A 239 31.43 -29.86 18.45
CA SER A 239 31.86 -31.24 18.56
C SER A 239 33.33 -31.25 19.01
N ASP A 240 33.59 -31.57 20.27
CA ASP A 240 34.92 -31.94 20.74
C ASP A 240 35.20 -33.37 20.25
N ASP A 241 36.09 -33.47 19.26
CA ASP A 241 36.70 -34.72 18.87
C ASP A 241 37.97 -34.97 19.71
N ASN A 242 38.06 -36.21 20.21
CA ASN A 242 39.25 -37.03 20.51
C ASN A 242 39.93 -36.89 21.91
N PRO A 243 40.69 -37.89 22.42
CA PRO A 243 40.89 -39.30 22.04
C PRO A 243 40.79 -40.32 23.21
N GLU A 244 41.10 -41.60 22.90
CA GLU A 244 41.57 -42.70 23.78
C GLU A 244 40.58 -43.78 24.25
N SER A 245 40.64 -44.94 23.60
CA SER A 245 40.82 -46.22 24.31
C SER A 245 41.37 -47.30 23.36
N SER A 246 42.54 -47.86 23.70
CA SER A 246 42.85 -49.30 23.75
C SER A 246 44.36 -49.59 23.58
N SER A 247 45.07 -49.52 24.70
CA SER A 247 45.93 -50.60 25.23
C SER A 247 45.99 -50.44 26.75
#